data_AF-A0A7Y3M6B9-F1
#
_entry.id   AF-A0A7Y3M6B9-F1
#
_cell.length_a   1.000
_cell.length_b   1.000
_cell.length_c   1.000
_cell.angle_alpha   90.00
_cell.angle_beta   90.00
_cell.angle_gamma   90.00
#
_symmetry.space_group_name_H-M   'P 1'
#
loop_
_entity.id
_entity.type
_entity.pdbx_description
1 polymer ?
#
loop_
_entity_poly.entity_id
_entity_poly.type
_entity_poly.pdbx_seq_one_letter_code
_entity_poly.pdbx_strand_id
1 'polypeptide(L)'
;MSVILAAGYPFLVYFGLLRFGTREVALFLLVAVLLRGGLAALLALPATGSNRERLRKLAVNFAPVLLLIVAGGLTANHRFLLALPVLVNVGMLAVFWRSLSGAASIVEEFARITDPDLSVAERRYCRTVTGVWCVFFALNGLVSALLALAAPISWWTLYTGFIAYLLVGALFAVEFALRRFRFRRFRNGAVDRVLRRLYGSSPREAGAGSDESWMSVREKGSAFGVQLILFACRVCGRSFVRMAMRIVAAYYVASDRNLRRISREFLHRVGMPVSLASVYRHVRNFAYCATDRIFLLRGDTHLFDITRLGHEHVERLRRERRGAIVIGAHFGSYEALRAAAEHDDVPLSIVAWFENTGISYAVYESLAPELAARVIPLRPGQVDHLLEVRRRVQNGELVAFLGDRVVPGGETVEVDFLGSPARFPTGAFSVAAALGCPVLLIFNVYREPNRYELHCEPFAERIELPRRGAIEHKRAIVQRFATRLESHVRSAPENWFNFYDFWS
;
A
#
# COMPACT_ATOMS: atom_id res chain seq x y z
N MET A 1 -4.44 18.62 -8.44
CA MET A 1 -4.18 19.77 -9.34
C MET A 1 -2.73 20.29 -9.31
N SER A 2 -1.96 20.15 -8.22
CA SER A 2 -0.67 20.84 -7.98
C SER A 2 0.59 20.27 -8.68
N VAL A 3 0.69 18.95 -8.88
CA VAL A 3 1.84 18.33 -9.60
C VAL A 3 1.73 18.51 -11.11
N ILE A 4 0.50 18.49 -11.65
CA ILE A 4 0.23 18.71 -13.07
C ILE A 4 0.60 20.14 -13.48
N LEU A 5 0.28 21.13 -12.64
CA LEU A 5 0.73 22.51 -12.87
C LEU A 5 2.27 22.65 -12.75
N ALA A 6 2.90 21.97 -11.79
CA ALA A 6 4.34 22.03 -11.59
C ALA A 6 5.16 21.21 -12.62
N ALA A 7 4.58 20.19 -13.23
CA ALA A 7 5.19 19.43 -14.33
C ALA A 7 4.84 20.03 -15.69
N GLY A 8 3.68 20.68 -15.80
CA GLY A 8 3.17 21.33 -17.01
C GLY A 8 3.65 22.78 -17.18
N TYR A 9 4.31 23.39 -16.20
CA TYR A 9 4.71 24.80 -16.29
C TYR A 9 5.61 25.13 -17.49
N PRO A 10 6.53 24.27 -17.99
CA PRO A 10 7.34 24.61 -19.16
C PRO A 10 6.49 24.74 -20.43
N PHE A 11 5.40 23.96 -20.52
CA PHE A 11 4.41 24.09 -21.58
C PHE A 11 3.54 25.33 -21.40
N LEU A 12 3.14 25.65 -20.16
CA LEU A 12 2.42 26.89 -19.85
C LEU A 12 3.24 28.13 -20.21
N VAL A 13 4.55 28.12 -19.92
CA VAL A 13 5.48 29.19 -20.32
C VAL A 13 5.62 29.24 -21.85
N TYR A 14 5.78 28.09 -22.51
CA TYR A 14 5.90 28.02 -23.98
C TYR A 14 4.67 28.56 -24.69
N PHE A 15 3.49 27.98 -24.44
CA PHE A 15 2.24 28.41 -25.07
C PHE A 15 1.83 29.81 -24.60
N GLY A 16 2.15 30.15 -23.35
CA GLY A 16 1.95 31.48 -22.81
C GLY A 16 2.73 32.53 -23.58
N LEU A 17 4.03 32.32 -23.82
CA LEU A 17 4.87 33.27 -24.56
C LEU A 17 4.57 33.30 -26.07
N LEU A 18 3.96 32.25 -26.62
CA LEU A 18 3.48 32.25 -28.02
C LEU A 18 2.18 33.04 -28.22
N ARG A 19 1.33 33.13 -27.18
CA ARG A 19 0.00 33.75 -27.23
C ARG A 19 -0.06 35.12 -26.55
N PHE A 20 0.82 35.35 -25.57
CA PHE A 20 0.85 36.51 -24.69
C PHE A 20 2.30 36.98 -24.47
N GLY A 21 2.47 38.18 -23.92
CA GLY A 21 3.79 38.71 -23.58
C GLY A 21 4.35 38.13 -22.27
N THR A 22 5.62 38.41 -21.99
CA THR A 22 6.29 37.98 -20.76
C THR A 22 5.56 38.45 -19.49
N ARG A 23 4.96 39.64 -19.53
CA ARG A 23 4.32 40.28 -18.37
C ARG A 23 3.08 39.53 -17.94
N GLU A 24 2.26 39.15 -18.90
CA GLU A 24 1.02 38.42 -18.73
C GLU A 24 1.32 37.00 -18.22
N VAL A 25 2.33 36.34 -18.80
CA VAL A 25 2.79 35.02 -18.33
C VAL A 25 3.36 35.10 -16.92
N ALA A 26 4.15 36.11 -16.60
CA ALA A 26 4.69 36.32 -15.25
C ALA A 26 3.58 36.59 -14.23
N LEU A 27 2.58 37.39 -14.58
CA LEU A 27 1.41 37.65 -13.73
C LEU A 27 0.61 36.37 -13.46
N PHE A 28 0.38 35.56 -14.50
CA PHE A 28 -0.31 34.28 -14.35
C PHE A 28 0.46 33.32 -13.42
N LEU A 29 1.77 33.19 -13.59
CA LEU A 29 2.62 32.38 -12.72
C LEU A 29 2.64 32.92 -11.28
N LEU A 30 2.68 34.24 -11.10
CA LEU A 30 2.65 34.88 -9.78
C LEU A 30 1.35 34.57 -9.05
N VAL A 31 0.20 34.74 -9.73
CA VAL A 31 -1.12 34.40 -9.18
C VAL A 31 -1.19 32.90 -8.85
N ALA A 32 -0.68 32.02 -9.72
CA ALA A 32 -0.65 30.58 -9.47
C ALA A 32 0.19 30.21 -8.23
N VAL A 33 1.32 30.89 -8.00
CA VAL A 33 2.16 30.67 -6.80
C VAL A 33 1.48 31.24 -5.53
N LEU A 34 0.84 32.41 -5.63
CA LEU A 34 0.14 33.04 -4.51
C LEU A 34 -1.09 32.23 -4.05
N LEU A 35 -1.93 31.76 -4.99
CA LEU A 35 -3.09 30.90 -4.72
C LEU A 35 -2.72 29.55 -4.09
N ARG A 36 -1.48 29.09 -4.27
CA ARG A 36 -0.98 27.83 -3.72
C ARG A 36 -0.49 27.95 -2.27
N GLY A 37 -0.44 29.16 -1.71
CA GLY A 37 0.05 29.43 -0.35
C GLY A 37 1.23 30.41 -0.29
N GLY A 38 1.66 30.98 -1.44
CA GLY A 38 2.68 32.03 -1.47
C GLY A 38 2.26 33.28 -0.67
N LEU A 39 0.97 33.59 -0.62
CA LEU A 39 0.43 34.70 0.16
C LEU A 39 0.59 34.48 1.68
N ALA A 40 0.37 33.26 2.18
CA ALA A 40 0.55 32.93 3.61
C ALA A 40 2.03 32.91 4.04
N ALA A 41 2.96 32.60 3.11
CA ALA A 41 4.40 32.69 3.35
C ALA A 41 4.93 34.14 3.28
N LEU A 42 4.33 34.98 2.43
CA LEU A 42 4.67 36.41 2.26
C LEU A 42 4.10 37.29 3.40
N LEU A 43 2.90 36.96 3.89
CA LEU A 43 2.19 37.68 4.97
C LEU A 43 2.53 37.20 6.38
N ALA A 44 3.68 36.55 6.60
CA ALA A 44 4.10 35.97 7.88
C ALA A 44 4.35 36.99 9.03
N LEU A 45 3.74 38.17 8.97
CA LEU A 45 3.95 39.30 9.87
C LEU A 45 2.96 39.41 11.06
N PRO A 46 2.08 38.41 11.33
CA PRO A 46 1.66 38.23 12.73
C PRO A 46 1.43 36.77 13.19
N ALA A 47 2.13 35.76 12.67
CA ALA A 47 1.93 34.36 13.08
C ALA A 47 2.81 33.94 14.29
N THR A 48 2.19 33.54 15.41
CA THR A 48 2.85 33.01 16.62
C THR A 48 2.97 31.47 16.62
N GLY A 49 4.03 30.92 17.22
CA GLY A 49 4.22 29.46 17.45
C GLY A 49 4.98 28.66 16.37
N SER A 50 4.92 27.30 16.44
CA SER A 50 5.66 26.35 15.56
C SER A 50 5.35 26.50 14.06
N ASN A 51 4.24 27.17 13.74
CA ASN A 51 3.86 27.55 12.38
C ASN A 51 4.81 28.59 11.78
N ARG A 52 5.45 29.47 12.57
CA ARG A 52 6.39 30.50 12.09
C ARG A 52 7.65 29.89 11.49
N GLU A 53 8.19 28.84 12.14
CA GLU A 53 9.37 28.11 11.66
C GLU A 53 9.08 27.40 10.34
N ARG A 54 7.89 26.77 10.23
CA ARG A 54 7.43 26.12 8.98
C ARG A 54 7.20 27.13 7.86
N LEU A 55 6.50 28.24 8.14
CA LEU A 55 6.21 29.30 7.18
C LEU A 55 7.48 30.03 6.74
N ARG A 56 8.44 30.27 7.63
CA ARG A 56 9.76 30.85 7.30
C ARG A 56 10.57 29.93 6.39
N LYS A 57 10.61 28.62 6.67
CA LYS A 57 11.27 27.63 5.80
C LYS A 57 10.61 27.56 4.43
N LEU A 58 9.28 27.65 4.38
CA LEU A 58 8.52 27.73 3.13
C LEU A 58 8.88 29.02 2.35
N ALA A 59 8.86 30.17 3.01
CA ALA A 59 9.15 31.47 2.42
C ALA A 59 10.57 31.54 1.83
N VAL A 60 11.58 31.06 2.56
CA VAL A 60 12.97 31.02 2.08
C VAL A 60 13.12 30.15 0.84
N ASN A 61 12.39 29.02 0.75
CA ASN A 61 12.45 28.13 -0.40
C ASN A 61 11.72 28.69 -1.64
N PHE A 62 10.67 29.48 -1.47
CA PHE A 62 9.89 30.07 -2.58
C PHE A 62 10.35 31.46 -3.00
N ALA A 63 11.09 32.19 -2.16
CA ALA A 63 11.54 33.55 -2.46
C ALA A 63 12.36 33.68 -3.77
N PRO A 64 13.30 32.78 -4.10
CA PRO A 64 14.05 32.87 -5.36
C PRO A 64 13.16 32.68 -6.60
N VAL A 65 12.15 31.82 -6.50
CA VAL A 65 11.16 31.57 -7.57
C VAL A 65 10.30 32.82 -7.80
N LEU A 66 9.79 33.41 -6.71
CA LEU A 66 9.02 34.65 -6.78
C LEU A 66 9.86 35.81 -7.34
N LEU A 67 11.12 35.92 -6.94
CA LEU A 67 12.04 36.94 -7.43
C LEU A 67 12.23 36.85 -8.96
N LEU A 68 12.44 35.65 -9.51
CA LEU A 68 12.57 35.47 -10.95
C LEU A 68 11.27 35.80 -11.70
N ILE A 69 10.11 35.39 -11.16
CA ILE A 69 8.81 35.70 -11.77
C ILE A 69 8.57 37.22 -11.80
N VAL A 70 8.80 37.90 -10.67
CA VAL A 70 8.64 39.36 -10.55
C VAL A 70 9.64 40.09 -11.44
N ALA A 71 10.91 39.69 -11.45
CA ALA A 71 11.93 40.27 -12.32
C ALA A 71 11.57 40.10 -13.81
N GLY A 72 11.09 38.93 -14.22
CA GLY A 72 10.61 38.67 -15.58
C GLY A 72 9.42 39.55 -15.96
N GLY A 73 8.47 39.75 -15.04
CA GLY A 73 7.33 40.65 -15.23
C GLY A 73 7.74 42.12 -15.36
N LEU A 74 8.56 42.62 -14.45
CA LEU A 74 8.99 44.03 -14.45
C LEU A 74 9.86 44.38 -15.66
N THR A 75 10.81 43.51 -15.99
CA THR A 75 11.76 43.73 -17.11
C THR A 75 11.23 43.30 -18.47
N ALA A 76 10.07 42.62 -18.51
CA ALA A 76 9.53 41.94 -19.69
C ALA A 76 10.49 40.92 -20.35
N ASN A 77 11.53 40.48 -19.63
CA ASN A 77 12.53 39.55 -20.15
C ASN A 77 12.15 38.09 -19.79
N HIS A 78 11.77 37.30 -20.79
CA HIS A 78 11.29 35.93 -20.60
C HIS A 78 12.37 34.97 -20.07
N ARG A 79 13.66 35.31 -20.19
CA ARG A 79 14.77 34.47 -19.71
C ARG A 79 14.72 34.23 -18.21
N PHE A 80 14.17 35.17 -17.43
CA PHE A 80 13.95 34.96 -15.99
C PHE A 80 12.96 33.81 -15.73
N LEU A 81 11.93 33.66 -16.56
CA LEU A 81 10.98 32.56 -16.47
C LEU A 81 11.60 31.23 -16.92
N LEU A 82 12.47 31.27 -17.93
CA LEU A 82 13.21 30.09 -18.41
C LEU A 82 14.26 29.59 -17.40
N ALA A 83 14.69 30.43 -16.45
CA ALA A 83 15.66 30.08 -15.41
C ALA A 83 15.05 29.33 -14.20
N LEU A 84 13.72 29.22 -14.10
CA LEU A 84 13.03 28.50 -13.04
C LEU A 84 13.49 27.03 -12.82
N PRO A 85 13.69 26.18 -13.86
CA PRO A 85 14.18 24.82 -13.66
C PRO A 85 15.62 24.78 -13.13
N VAL A 86 16.42 25.82 -13.34
CA VAL A 86 17.77 25.92 -12.77
C VAL A 86 17.69 26.00 -11.25
N LEU A 87 16.81 26.86 -10.72
CA LEU A 87 16.59 26.97 -9.28
C LEU A 87 16.12 25.66 -8.66
N VAL A 88 15.22 24.94 -9.33
CA VAL A 88 14.74 23.64 -8.84
C VAL A 88 15.89 22.62 -8.76
N ASN A 89 16.74 22.55 -9.78
CA ASN A 89 17.90 21.66 -9.79
C ASN A 89 18.93 22.05 -8.72
N VAL A 90 19.21 23.35 -8.54
CA VAL A 90 20.11 23.84 -7.49
C VAL A 90 19.56 23.52 -6.09
N GLY A 91 18.25 23.70 -5.88
CA GLY A 91 17.60 23.36 -4.62
C GLY A 91 17.68 21.85 -4.31
N MET A 92 17.36 21.01 -5.30
CA MET A 92 17.46 19.55 -5.15
C MET A 92 18.91 19.10 -4.93
N LEU A 93 19.86 19.68 -5.67
CA LEU A 93 21.29 19.44 -5.48
C LEU A 93 21.71 19.78 -4.04
N ALA A 94 21.32 20.94 -3.52
CA ALA A 94 21.67 21.35 -2.16
C ALA A 94 21.10 20.38 -1.11
N VAL A 95 19.88 19.89 -1.30
CA VAL A 95 19.26 18.89 -0.41
C VAL A 95 20.03 17.57 -0.43
N PHE A 96 20.28 17.01 -1.62
CA PHE A 96 20.99 15.75 -1.77
C PHE A 96 22.44 15.85 -1.29
N TRP A 97 23.12 16.95 -1.62
CA TRP A 97 24.49 17.21 -1.21
C TRP A 97 24.63 17.30 0.31
N ARG A 98 23.77 18.08 0.98
CA ARG A 98 23.78 18.19 2.45
C ARG A 98 23.52 16.85 3.12
N SER A 99 22.71 15.98 2.52
CA SER A 99 22.44 14.64 3.06
C SER A 99 23.66 13.71 3.02
N LEU A 100 24.62 13.93 2.11
CA LEU A 100 25.83 13.09 2.02
C LEU A 100 26.71 13.21 3.28
N SER A 101 26.77 14.40 3.86
CA SER A 101 27.51 14.69 5.10
C SER A 101 26.72 14.34 6.37
N GLY A 102 25.45 13.94 6.22
CA GLY A 102 24.57 13.59 7.33
C GLY A 102 24.74 12.16 7.85
N ALA A 103 24.07 11.85 8.96
CA ALA A 103 24.04 10.53 9.57
C ALA A 103 23.52 9.45 8.60
N ALA A 104 22.54 9.80 7.77
CA ALA A 104 22.04 9.01 6.65
C ALA A 104 21.93 9.90 5.40
N SER A 105 22.24 9.32 4.24
CA SER A 105 21.96 10.00 2.97
C SER A 105 20.46 9.98 2.64
N ILE A 106 19.97 10.89 1.81
CA ILE A 106 18.53 10.94 1.50
C ILE A 106 18.03 9.64 0.85
N VAL A 107 18.85 9.00 0.00
CA VAL A 107 18.52 7.69 -0.57
C VAL A 107 18.54 6.60 0.50
N GLU A 108 19.42 6.70 1.51
CA GLU A 108 19.43 5.79 2.66
C GLU A 108 18.18 5.97 3.53
N GLU A 109 17.74 7.21 3.79
CA GLU A 109 16.48 7.47 4.48
C GLU A 109 15.30 6.85 3.74
N PHE A 110 15.24 7.00 2.41
CA PHE A 110 14.25 6.30 1.58
C PHE A 110 14.39 4.77 1.61
N ALA A 111 15.62 4.27 1.65
CA ALA A 111 15.90 2.84 1.71
C ALA A 111 15.50 2.23 3.06
N ARG A 112 15.71 2.94 4.17
CA ARG A 112 15.37 2.52 5.55
C ARG A 112 13.87 2.44 5.80
N ILE A 113 13.09 3.22 5.06
CA ILE A 113 11.62 3.11 5.06
C ILE A 113 11.17 1.74 4.52
N THR A 114 11.93 1.15 3.59
CA THR A 114 11.62 -0.18 3.03
C THR A 114 12.31 -1.29 3.81
N ASP A 115 13.53 -1.04 4.30
CA ASP A 115 14.29 -1.99 5.10
C ASP A 115 15.02 -1.28 6.26
N PRO A 116 14.48 -1.33 7.50
CA PRO A 116 15.04 -0.58 8.64
C PRO A 116 16.51 -0.94 8.94
N ASP A 117 16.86 -2.21 8.71
CA ASP A 117 18.15 -2.80 9.07
C ASP A 117 19.09 -2.98 7.86
N LEU A 118 19.38 -1.87 7.18
CA LEU A 118 20.35 -1.87 6.08
C LEU A 118 21.75 -2.26 6.57
N SER A 119 22.37 -3.20 5.86
CA SER A 119 23.76 -3.57 6.07
C SER A 119 24.70 -2.39 5.81
N VAL A 120 25.93 -2.46 6.33
CA VAL A 120 26.97 -1.43 6.09
C VAL A 120 27.22 -1.23 4.58
N ALA A 121 27.17 -2.30 3.80
CA ALA A 121 27.36 -2.27 2.34
C ALA A 121 26.20 -1.55 1.62
N GLU A 122 24.96 -1.80 2.03
CA GLU A 122 23.77 -1.14 1.47
C GLU A 122 23.74 0.35 1.80
N ARG A 123 24.15 0.73 3.01
CA ARG A 123 24.28 2.16 3.39
C ARG A 123 25.33 2.88 2.55
N ARG A 124 26.48 2.23 2.31
CA ARG A 124 27.54 2.78 1.43
C ARG A 124 27.05 2.91 -0.02
N TYR A 125 26.27 1.95 -0.50
CA TYR A 125 25.63 2.02 -1.81
C TYR A 125 24.63 3.18 -1.91
N CYS A 126 23.75 3.36 -0.91
CA CYS A 126 22.80 4.47 -0.89
C CYS A 126 23.49 5.84 -0.90
N ARG A 127 24.62 5.99 -0.18
CA ARG A 127 25.46 7.19 -0.27
C ARG A 127 26.05 7.40 -1.66
N THR A 128 26.53 6.34 -2.31
CA THR A 128 27.06 6.41 -3.68
C THR A 128 25.98 6.86 -4.66
N VAL A 129 24.78 6.27 -4.57
CA VAL A 129 23.61 6.64 -5.38
C VAL A 129 23.18 8.09 -5.12
N THR A 130 23.20 8.54 -3.86
CA THR A 130 22.94 9.95 -3.53
C THR A 130 23.97 10.87 -4.22
N GLY A 131 25.24 10.46 -4.29
CA GLY A 131 26.27 11.17 -5.06
C GLY A 131 25.97 11.23 -6.56
N VAL A 132 25.48 10.14 -7.15
CA VAL A 132 25.03 10.11 -8.55
C VAL A 132 23.89 11.10 -8.79
N TRP A 133 22.93 11.19 -7.87
CA TRP A 133 21.86 12.19 -7.92
C TRP A 133 22.40 13.63 -7.85
N CYS A 134 23.42 13.90 -7.02
CA CYS A 134 24.08 15.21 -7.00
C CYS A 134 24.67 15.56 -8.38
N VAL A 135 25.42 14.63 -8.99
CA VAL A 135 25.99 14.84 -10.33
C VAL A 135 24.88 15.07 -11.36
N PHE A 136 23.81 14.27 -11.30
CA PHE A 136 22.66 14.44 -12.18
C PHE A 136 22.02 15.83 -12.05
N PHE A 137 21.72 16.30 -10.84
CA PHE A 137 21.12 17.63 -10.65
C PHE A 137 22.06 18.76 -11.06
N ALA A 138 23.36 18.61 -10.87
CA ALA A 138 24.34 19.60 -11.35
C ALA A 138 24.36 19.70 -12.88
N LEU A 139 24.46 18.56 -13.57
CA LEU A 139 24.43 18.51 -15.04
C LEU A 139 23.09 18.98 -15.60
N ASN A 140 21.98 18.54 -15.02
CA ASN A 140 20.64 18.90 -15.47
C ASN A 140 20.35 20.40 -15.23
N GLY A 141 20.84 20.95 -14.12
CA GLY A 141 20.81 22.38 -13.84
C GLY A 141 21.64 23.19 -14.85
N LEU A 142 22.84 22.72 -15.19
CA LEU A 142 23.71 23.33 -16.19
C LEU A 142 23.06 23.33 -17.58
N VAL A 143 22.54 22.19 -18.04
CA VAL A 143 21.85 22.09 -19.34
C VAL A 143 20.63 23.01 -19.35
N SER A 144 19.83 23.02 -18.27
CA SER A 144 18.68 23.93 -18.16
C SER A 144 19.09 25.40 -18.24
N ALA A 145 20.23 25.78 -17.65
CA ALA A 145 20.75 27.14 -17.70
C ALA A 145 21.26 27.52 -19.10
N LEU A 146 22.02 26.63 -19.75
CA LEU A 146 22.50 26.84 -21.12
C LEU A 146 21.34 26.99 -22.10
N LEU A 147 20.31 26.13 -21.98
CA LEU A 147 19.11 26.23 -22.81
C LEU A 147 18.34 27.53 -22.55
N ALA A 148 18.24 27.97 -21.30
CA ALA A 148 17.57 29.22 -20.95
C ALA A 148 18.29 30.47 -21.48
N LEU A 149 19.62 30.42 -21.62
CA LEU A 149 20.44 31.55 -22.07
C LEU A 149 20.61 31.61 -23.58
N ALA A 150 20.76 30.46 -24.24
CA ALA A 150 21.27 30.38 -25.61
C ALA A 150 20.40 29.60 -26.60
N ALA A 151 19.45 28.79 -26.13
CA ALA A 151 18.67 27.93 -27.04
C ALA A 151 17.29 28.53 -27.39
N PRO A 152 16.71 28.12 -28.53
CA PRO A 152 15.32 28.39 -28.84
C PRO A 152 14.38 27.83 -27.76
N ILE A 153 13.27 28.53 -27.49
CA ILE A 153 12.32 28.15 -26.43
C ILE A 153 11.76 26.73 -26.67
N SER A 154 11.61 26.30 -27.94
CA SER A 154 11.17 24.94 -28.27
C SER A 154 12.10 23.85 -27.73
N TRP A 155 13.42 24.03 -27.86
CA TRP A 155 14.42 23.11 -27.30
C TRP A 155 14.46 23.16 -25.78
N TRP A 156 14.31 24.34 -25.19
CA TRP A 156 14.18 24.50 -23.75
C TRP A 156 12.94 23.76 -23.22
N THR A 157 11.79 23.90 -23.89
CA THR A 157 10.52 23.27 -23.49
C THR A 157 10.57 21.76 -23.67
N LEU A 158 11.12 21.26 -24.79
CA LEU A 158 11.30 19.83 -25.00
C LEU A 158 12.18 19.22 -23.90
N TYR A 159 13.29 19.88 -23.56
CA TYR A 159 14.19 19.37 -22.54
C TYR A 159 13.56 19.44 -21.14
N THR A 160 13.17 20.62 -20.69
CA THR A 160 12.70 20.86 -19.32
C THR A 160 11.28 20.35 -19.06
N GLY A 161 10.45 20.28 -20.09
CA GLY A 161 9.07 19.78 -20.04
C GLY A 161 8.92 18.29 -20.31
N PHE A 162 9.94 17.61 -20.85
CA PHE A 162 9.84 16.20 -21.22
C PHE A 162 11.11 15.39 -20.94
N ILE A 163 12.24 15.70 -21.60
CA ILE A 163 13.47 14.88 -21.52
C ILE A 163 13.99 14.79 -20.08
N ALA A 164 14.04 15.89 -19.35
CA ALA A 164 14.50 15.91 -17.96
C ALA A 164 13.68 14.98 -17.06
N TYR A 165 12.37 14.89 -17.27
CA TYR A 165 11.50 13.97 -16.53
C TYR A 165 11.74 12.51 -16.91
N LEU A 166 11.98 12.23 -18.20
CA LEU A 166 12.37 10.88 -18.65
C LEU A 166 13.70 10.45 -18.03
N LEU A 167 14.69 11.35 -17.96
CA LEU A 167 15.98 11.06 -17.35
C LEU A 167 15.87 10.81 -15.84
N VAL A 168 15.09 11.62 -15.12
CA VAL A 168 14.80 11.40 -13.69
C VAL A 168 14.12 10.04 -13.50
N GLY A 169 13.10 9.73 -14.30
CA GLY A 169 12.39 8.46 -14.24
C GLY A 169 13.29 7.25 -14.55
N ALA A 170 14.15 7.38 -15.57
CA ALA A 170 15.13 6.35 -15.93
C ALA A 170 16.15 6.12 -14.81
N LEU A 171 16.67 7.19 -14.19
CA LEU A 171 17.62 7.08 -13.09
C LEU A 171 17.00 6.36 -11.88
N PHE A 172 15.74 6.67 -11.55
CA PHE A 172 14.98 5.92 -10.53
C PHE A 172 14.77 4.45 -10.91
N ALA A 173 14.39 4.16 -12.15
CA ALA A 173 14.15 2.80 -12.61
C ALA A 173 15.43 1.95 -12.61
N VAL A 174 16.54 2.53 -13.05
CA VAL A 174 17.86 1.88 -13.04
C VAL A 174 18.36 1.66 -11.62
N GLU A 175 18.27 2.65 -10.73
CA GLU A 175 18.60 2.49 -9.31
C GLU A 175 17.80 1.36 -8.69
N PHE A 176 16.48 1.36 -8.88
CA PHE A 176 15.59 0.34 -8.35
C PHE A 176 15.94 -1.05 -8.87
N ALA A 177 16.20 -1.18 -10.17
CA ALA A 177 16.62 -2.43 -10.78
C ALA A 177 17.97 -2.90 -10.22
N LEU A 178 18.98 -2.03 -10.20
CA LEU A 178 20.32 -2.34 -9.71
C LEU A 178 20.29 -2.74 -8.24
N ARG A 179 19.55 -2.03 -7.38
CA ARG A 179 19.38 -2.39 -5.98
C ARG A 179 18.70 -3.75 -5.83
N ARG A 180 17.67 -4.02 -6.63
CA ARG A 180 16.94 -5.30 -6.63
C ARG A 180 17.81 -6.47 -7.09
N PHE A 181 18.69 -6.26 -8.07
CA PHE A 181 19.60 -7.29 -8.57
C PHE A 181 20.81 -7.49 -7.65
N ARG A 182 21.41 -6.41 -7.13
CA ARG A 182 22.63 -6.46 -6.31
C ARG A 182 22.39 -6.95 -4.88
N PHE A 183 21.23 -6.62 -4.30
CA PHE A 183 20.86 -7.02 -2.93
C PHE A 183 19.73 -8.06 -2.93
N ARG A 184 19.65 -8.88 -3.98
CA ARG A 184 18.71 -10.00 -4.03
C ARG A 184 19.11 -11.02 -2.97
N ARG A 185 18.15 -11.45 -2.13
CA ARG A 185 18.33 -12.62 -1.25
C ARG A 185 18.57 -13.83 -2.16
N PHE A 186 19.81 -14.32 -2.20
CA PHE A 186 20.18 -15.51 -2.97
C PHE A 186 19.45 -16.73 -2.36
N ARG A 187 18.82 -17.54 -3.20
CA ARG A 187 18.21 -18.83 -2.82
C ARG A 187 18.90 -19.91 -3.66
N ASN A 188 19.10 -21.12 -3.11
CA ASN A 188 19.95 -22.17 -3.70
C ASN A 188 19.49 -22.69 -5.09
N GLY A 189 19.63 -21.89 -6.14
CA GLY A 189 19.37 -22.24 -7.54
C GLY A 189 20.65 -22.27 -8.39
N ALA A 190 20.57 -22.89 -9.58
CA ALA A 190 21.71 -23.04 -10.48
C ALA A 190 22.32 -21.71 -10.95
N VAL A 191 21.48 -20.69 -11.17
CA VAL A 191 21.90 -19.32 -11.54
C VAL A 191 22.64 -18.65 -10.38
N ASP A 192 22.22 -18.90 -9.14
CA ASP A 192 22.82 -18.33 -7.93
C ASP A 192 24.22 -18.92 -7.64
N ARG A 193 24.53 -20.13 -8.14
CA ARG A 193 25.89 -20.72 -8.09
C ARG A 193 26.85 -20.02 -9.05
N VAL A 194 26.38 -19.67 -10.25
CA VAL A 194 27.19 -18.94 -11.25
C VAL A 194 27.45 -17.52 -10.79
N LEU A 195 26.43 -16.83 -10.27
CA LEU A 195 26.56 -15.47 -9.76
C LEU A 195 27.42 -15.38 -8.49
N ARG A 196 27.40 -16.40 -7.61
CA ARG A 196 28.32 -16.49 -6.45
C ARG A 196 29.80 -16.57 -6.86
N ARG A 197 30.10 -17.28 -7.96
CA ARG A 197 31.46 -17.37 -8.50
C ARG A 197 31.97 -16.05 -9.08
N LEU A 198 31.07 -15.22 -9.62
CA LEU A 198 31.45 -13.96 -10.26
C LEU A 198 31.56 -12.77 -9.29
N TYR A 199 30.79 -12.74 -8.21
CA TYR A 199 30.67 -11.55 -7.35
C TYR A 199 31.09 -11.72 -5.90
N GLY A 200 31.51 -12.91 -5.48
CA GLY A 200 31.95 -13.17 -4.10
C GLY A 200 30.79 -13.20 -3.10
N SER A 201 30.87 -14.10 -2.12
CA SER A 201 29.85 -14.26 -1.08
C SER A 201 29.81 -13.07 -0.12
N SER A 202 28.68 -12.37 -0.03
CA SER A 202 28.38 -11.54 1.14
C SER A 202 27.85 -12.46 2.26
N PRO A 203 28.34 -12.33 3.51
CA PRO A 203 28.04 -13.29 4.56
C PRO A 203 26.63 -13.08 5.10
N ARG A 204 25.78 -14.08 4.87
CA ARG A 204 24.70 -14.50 5.77
C ARG A 204 24.20 -15.85 5.27
N GLU A 205 24.91 -16.88 5.73
CA GLU A 205 24.39 -18.24 5.70
C GLU A 205 23.06 -18.29 6.44
N ALA A 206 22.14 -19.04 5.84
CA ALA A 206 20.82 -19.28 6.35
C ALA A 206 20.89 -20.13 7.62
N GLY A 207 20.14 -19.73 8.65
CA GLY A 207 19.51 -20.70 9.53
C GLY A 207 18.51 -21.50 8.70
N ALA A 208 18.86 -22.74 8.38
CA ALA A 208 17.97 -23.70 7.76
C ALA A 208 16.90 -24.11 8.78
N GLY A 209 15.66 -23.78 8.44
CA GLY A 209 14.43 -24.27 9.07
C GLY A 209 13.32 -24.07 8.05
N SER A 210 12.95 -25.17 7.39
CA SER A 210 11.84 -25.26 6.46
C SER A 210 10.53 -24.87 7.16
N ASP A 211 9.93 -23.76 6.70
CA ASP A 211 8.49 -23.50 6.59
C ASP A 211 8.34 -22.10 5.94
N GLU A 212 7.99 -22.03 4.65
CA GLU A 212 7.69 -20.76 3.95
C GLU A 212 6.35 -20.18 4.43
N SER A 213 6.32 -19.73 5.69
CA SER A 213 5.14 -19.14 6.29
C SER A 213 4.73 -17.85 5.57
N TRP A 214 3.43 -17.54 5.48
CA TRP A 214 2.92 -16.28 4.91
C TRP A 214 3.52 -15.02 5.59
N MET A 215 4.02 -15.16 6.82
CA MET A 215 4.75 -14.11 7.52
C MET A 215 6.14 -13.80 6.94
N SER A 216 6.74 -14.73 6.20
CA SER A 216 7.99 -14.49 5.46
C SER A 216 7.77 -13.58 4.23
N VAL A 217 6.51 -13.43 3.79
CA VAL A 217 6.12 -12.55 2.69
C VAL A 217 5.94 -11.13 3.22
N ARG A 218 7.00 -10.32 3.16
CA ARG A 218 6.97 -8.89 3.51
C ARG A 218 5.96 -8.14 2.63
N GLU A 219 5.15 -7.25 3.22
CA GLU A 219 4.25 -6.36 2.45
C GLU A 219 5.06 -5.61 1.39
N LYS A 220 4.68 -5.76 0.11
CA LYS A 220 5.34 -5.07 -1.01
C LYS A 220 4.75 -3.67 -1.14
N GLY A 221 5.43 -2.68 -0.58
CA GLY A 221 5.05 -1.28 -0.70
C GLY A 221 6.07 -0.38 0.01
N SER A 222 6.18 0.87 -0.42
CA SER A 222 6.93 1.90 0.32
C SER A 222 5.94 2.83 1.03
N ALA A 223 6.32 3.38 2.19
CA ALA A 223 5.46 4.37 2.86
C ALA A 223 5.13 5.56 1.95
N PHE A 224 6.09 5.98 1.11
CA PHE A 224 5.84 6.97 0.05
C PHE A 224 4.81 6.49 -0.97
N GLY A 225 4.89 5.25 -1.46
CA GLY A 225 3.91 4.68 -2.38
C GLY A 225 2.51 4.65 -1.78
N VAL A 226 2.39 4.34 -0.49
CA VAL A 226 1.13 4.41 0.24
C VAL A 226 0.64 5.85 0.40
N GLN A 227 1.49 6.79 0.80
CA GLN A 227 1.11 8.21 0.86
C GLN A 227 0.70 8.76 -0.51
N LEU A 228 1.36 8.32 -1.59
CA LEU A 228 1.02 8.67 -2.96
C LEU A 228 -0.33 8.08 -3.37
N ILE A 229 -0.62 6.82 -3.01
CA ILE A 229 -1.92 6.19 -3.24
C ILE A 229 -3.01 6.92 -2.43
N LEU A 230 -2.78 7.20 -1.15
CA LEU A 230 -3.71 7.97 -0.32
C LEU A 230 -3.97 9.36 -0.90
N PHE A 231 -2.92 10.06 -1.35
CA PHE A 231 -3.03 11.33 -2.04
C PHE A 231 -3.82 11.21 -3.35
N ALA A 232 -3.54 10.19 -4.17
CA ALA A 232 -4.25 9.94 -5.42
C ALA A 232 -5.73 9.61 -5.17
N CYS A 233 -6.05 8.81 -4.15
CA CYS A 233 -7.44 8.53 -3.73
C CYS A 233 -8.17 9.81 -3.31
N ARG A 234 -7.49 10.72 -2.60
CA ARG A 234 -8.07 11.99 -2.15
C ARG A 234 -8.29 12.99 -3.28
N VAL A 235 -7.35 13.08 -4.23
CA VAL A 235 -7.31 14.17 -5.22
C VAL A 235 -7.89 13.77 -6.58
N CYS A 236 -7.69 12.52 -7.00
CA CYS A 236 -8.07 12.05 -8.33
C CYS A 236 -9.31 11.13 -8.32
N GLY A 237 -9.76 10.69 -7.14
CA GLY A 237 -10.93 9.83 -6.97
C GLY A 237 -10.72 8.37 -7.39
N ARG A 238 -11.77 7.57 -7.19
CA ARG A 238 -11.73 6.09 -7.34
C ARG A 238 -11.42 5.63 -8.76
N SER A 239 -12.03 6.26 -9.77
CA SER A 239 -11.88 5.84 -11.18
C SER A 239 -10.43 5.95 -11.66
N PHE A 240 -9.73 7.03 -11.31
CA PHE A 240 -8.32 7.22 -11.65
C PHE A 240 -7.44 6.17 -10.96
N VAL A 241 -7.64 5.94 -9.66
CA VAL A 241 -6.87 4.97 -8.89
C VAL A 241 -7.07 3.55 -9.44
N ARG A 242 -8.29 3.18 -9.82
CA ARG A 242 -8.56 1.89 -10.47
C ARG A 242 -7.83 1.75 -11.80
N MET A 243 -7.75 2.81 -12.60
CA MET A 243 -6.98 2.79 -13.85
C MET A 243 -5.48 2.59 -13.55
N ALA A 244 -4.94 3.31 -12.57
CA ALA A 244 -3.55 3.13 -12.14
C ALA A 244 -3.28 1.70 -11.62
N MET A 245 -4.20 1.13 -10.84
CA MET A 245 -4.07 -0.24 -10.32
C MET A 245 -4.10 -1.31 -11.42
N ARG A 246 -4.72 -1.05 -12.58
CA ARG A 246 -4.60 -1.96 -13.75
C ARG A 246 -3.17 -2.07 -14.24
N ILE A 247 -2.44 -0.94 -14.25
CA ILE A 247 -1.04 -0.86 -14.69
C ILE A 247 -0.14 -1.51 -13.63
N VAL A 248 -0.36 -1.21 -12.35
CA VAL A 248 0.40 -1.80 -11.24
C VAL A 248 0.22 -3.32 -11.20
N ALA A 249 -1.01 -3.83 -11.33
CA ALA A 249 -1.27 -5.25 -11.39
C ALA A 249 -0.56 -5.91 -12.59
N ALA A 250 -0.57 -5.27 -13.77
CA ALA A 250 0.12 -5.78 -14.96
C ALA A 250 1.64 -5.85 -14.73
N TYR A 251 2.21 -4.82 -14.11
CA TYR A 251 3.63 -4.79 -13.73
C TYR A 251 3.99 -5.93 -12.78
N TYR A 252 3.21 -6.17 -11.72
CA TYR A 252 3.47 -7.27 -10.79
C TYR A 252 3.33 -8.63 -11.46
N VAL A 253 2.30 -8.81 -12.29
CA VAL A 253 2.12 -10.03 -13.09
C VAL A 253 3.31 -10.22 -14.03
N ALA A 254 3.87 -9.19 -14.65
CA ALA A 254 5.04 -9.32 -15.53
C ALA A 254 6.35 -9.57 -14.77
N SER A 255 6.59 -8.84 -13.67
CA SER A 255 7.87 -8.82 -12.95
C SER A 255 8.02 -9.94 -11.91
N ASP A 256 6.94 -10.37 -11.27
CA ASP A 256 6.98 -11.31 -10.14
C ASP A 256 6.66 -12.74 -10.56
N ARG A 257 7.70 -13.54 -10.75
CA ARG A 257 7.58 -14.95 -11.14
C ARG A 257 6.93 -15.80 -10.06
N ASN A 258 7.16 -15.51 -8.78
CA ASN A 258 6.64 -16.32 -7.68
C ASN A 258 5.14 -16.08 -7.50
N LEU A 259 4.71 -14.81 -7.55
CA LEU A 259 3.30 -14.43 -7.55
C LEU A 259 2.53 -15.14 -8.68
N ARG A 260 3.10 -15.13 -9.90
CA ARG A 260 2.52 -15.85 -11.04
C ARG A 260 2.43 -17.34 -10.78
N ARG A 261 3.49 -17.97 -10.28
CA ARG A 261 3.52 -19.41 -10.00
C ARG A 261 2.41 -19.80 -9.02
N ILE A 262 2.36 -19.15 -7.86
CA ILE A 262 1.38 -19.42 -6.80
C ILE A 262 -0.05 -19.20 -7.30
N SER A 263 -0.30 -18.08 -7.97
CA SER A 263 -1.63 -17.79 -8.53
C SER A 263 -2.04 -18.82 -9.59
N ARG A 264 -1.11 -19.29 -10.43
CA ARG A 264 -1.40 -20.35 -11.43
C ARG A 264 -1.67 -21.70 -10.77
N GLU A 265 -0.88 -22.09 -9.77
CA GLU A 265 -1.07 -23.34 -9.02
C GLU A 265 -2.44 -23.34 -8.33
N PHE A 266 -2.81 -22.23 -7.67
CA PHE A 266 -4.14 -22.05 -7.10
C PHE A 266 -5.26 -22.13 -8.14
N LEU A 267 -5.20 -21.35 -9.22
CA LEU A 267 -6.24 -21.33 -10.26
C LEU A 267 -6.40 -22.72 -10.92
N HIS A 268 -5.31 -23.46 -11.08
CA HIS A 268 -5.33 -24.84 -11.56
C HIS A 268 -6.11 -25.75 -10.59
N ARG A 269 -5.83 -25.68 -9.29
CA ARG A 269 -6.51 -26.49 -8.25
C ARG A 269 -8.02 -26.22 -8.19
N VAL A 270 -8.44 -24.98 -8.41
CA VAL A 270 -9.86 -24.62 -8.44
C VAL A 270 -10.57 -25.10 -9.73
N GLY A 271 -9.80 -25.51 -10.76
CA GLY A 271 -10.33 -25.95 -12.05
C GLY A 271 -10.57 -24.81 -13.04
N MET A 272 -9.96 -23.63 -12.82
CA MET A 272 -10.04 -22.52 -13.77
C MET A 272 -9.00 -22.65 -14.90
N PRO A 273 -9.32 -22.16 -16.12
CA PRO A 273 -8.33 -22.05 -17.19
C PRO A 273 -7.15 -21.17 -16.78
N VAL A 274 -5.96 -21.78 -16.72
CA VAL A 274 -4.73 -21.12 -16.26
C VAL A 274 -4.13 -20.30 -17.40
N SER A 275 -4.47 -19.02 -17.45
CA SER A 275 -3.94 -18.05 -18.42
C SER A 275 -3.29 -16.85 -17.73
N LEU A 276 -2.46 -16.09 -18.45
CA LEU A 276 -1.95 -14.81 -17.95
C LEU A 276 -3.10 -13.84 -17.63
N ALA A 277 -4.21 -13.90 -18.38
CA ALA A 277 -5.39 -13.10 -18.12
C ALA A 277 -6.08 -13.48 -16.79
N SER A 278 -6.19 -14.77 -16.47
CA SER A 278 -6.77 -15.23 -15.20
C SER A 278 -5.91 -14.82 -14.00
N VAL A 279 -4.58 -14.96 -14.12
CA VAL A 279 -3.64 -14.47 -13.09
C VAL A 279 -3.74 -12.95 -12.94
N TYR A 280 -3.86 -12.23 -14.06
CA TYR A 280 -4.02 -10.78 -14.06
C TYR A 280 -5.30 -10.33 -13.37
N ARG A 281 -6.45 -10.95 -13.67
CA ARG A 281 -7.71 -10.63 -13.00
C ARG A 281 -7.65 -10.90 -11.50
N HIS A 282 -7.05 -12.02 -11.09
CA HIS A 282 -6.84 -12.33 -9.68
C HIS A 282 -5.99 -11.25 -8.96
N VAL A 283 -4.83 -10.88 -9.50
CA VAL A 283 -3.97 -9.84 -8.91
C VAL A 283 -4.62 -8.45 -8.96
N ARG A 284 -5.36 -8.14 -10.02
CA ARG A 284 -6.09 -6.89 -10.18
C ARG A 284 -7.23 -6.76 -9.16
N ASN A 285 -8.00 -7.81 -8.92
CA ASN A 285 -9.09 -7.80 -7.94
C ASN A 285 -8.56 -7.60 -6.52
N PHE A 286 -7.41 -8.22 -6.20
CA PHE A 286 -6.69 -7.93 -4.96
C PHE A 286 -6.31 -6.44 -4.87
N ALA A 287 -5.70 -5.88 -5.92
CA ALA A 287 -5.32 -4.47 -5.94
C ALA A 287 -6.54 -3.55 -5.77
N TYR A 288 -7.68 -3.87 -6.40
CA TYR A 288 -8.92 -3.12 -6.24
C TYR A 288 -9.44 -3.17 -4.81
N CYS A 289 -9.56 -4.36 -4.21
CA CYS A 289 -9.98 -4.50 -2.82
C CYS A 289 -9.02 -3.78 -1.85
N ALA A 290 -7.71 -3.85 -2.11
CA ALA A 290 -6.69 -3.18 -1.32
C ALA A 290 -6.73 -1.65 -1.44
N THR A 291 -7.24 -1.08 -2.53
CA THR A 291 -7.43 0.37 -2.66
C THR A 291 -8.83 0.84 -2.29
N ASP A 292 -9.87 0.05 -2.57
CA ASP A 292 -11.26 0.36 -2.26
C ASP A 292 -11.46 0.48 -0.74
N ARG A 293 -10.67 -0.24 0.08
CA ARG A 293 -10.62 -0.05 1.54
C ARG A 293 -10.39 1.40 1.96
N ILE A 294 -9.63 2.19 1.20
CA ILE A 294 -9.34 3.59 1.56
C ILE A 294 -10.61 4.44 1.48
N PHE A 295 -11.46 4.19 0.49
CA PHE A 295 -12.73 4.87 0.34
C PHE A 295 -13.76 4.38 1.36
N LEU A 296 -13.81 3.06 1.60
CA LEU A 296 -14.67 2.46 2.62
C LEU A 296 -14.35 2.97 4.02
N LEU A 297 -13.07 3.07 4.39
CA LEU A 297 -12.62 3.61 5.68
C LEU A 297 -12.88 5.11 5.86
N ARG A 298 -13.07 5.85 4.76
CA ARG A 298 -13.45 7.28 4.79
C ARG A 298 -14.96 7.48 4.89
N GLY A 299 -15.76 6.41 4.85
CA GLY A 299 -17.22 6.50 4.78
C GLY A 299 -17.76 6.82 3.39
N ASP A 300 -16.94 6.75 2.32
CA ASP A 300 -17.38 6.98 0.93
C ASP A 300 -18.15 5.76 0.37
N THR A 301 -19.09 5.21 1.15
CA THR A 301 -19.82 3.97 0.84
C THR A 301 -20.74 4.10 -0.39
N HIS A 302 -21.20 5.32 -0.70
CA HIS A 302 -21.99 5.63 -1.89
C HIS A 302 -21.30 5.28 -3.23
N LEU A 303 -19.98 5.05 -3.23
CA LEU A 303 -19.23 4.60 -4.41
C LEU A 303 -19.42 3.11 -4.72
N PHE A 304 -20.08 2.37 -3.81
CA PHE A 304 -20.15 0.92 -3.81
C PHE A 304 -21.60 0.42 -3.73
N ASP A 305 -21.88 -0.66 -4.45
CA ASP A 305 -23.12 -1.41 -4.34
C ASP A 305 -22.89 -2.57 -3.37
N ILE A 306 -23.33 -2.44 -2.11
CA ILE A 306 -23.11 -3.45 -1.07
C ILE A 306 -24.39 -4.26 -0.87
N THR A 307 -24.40 -5.48 -1.40
CA THR A 307 -25.48 -6.45 -1.21
C THR A 307 -25.19 -7.31 0.02
N ARG A 308 -26.21 -7.52 0.86
CA ARG A 308 -26.09 -8.25 2.13
C ARG A 308 -26.96 -9.50 2.06
N LEU A 309 -26.35 -10.67 2.18
CA LEU A 309 -27.01 -11.96 2.11
C LEU A 309 -26.84 -12.66 3.45
N GLY A 310 -27.94 -13.10 4.08
CA GLY A 310 -27.90 -13.71 5.42
C GLY A 310 -27.74 -12.70 6.57
N HIS A 311 -28.01 -11.42 6.32
CA HIS A 311 -27.91 -10.35 7.32
C HIS A 311 -28.90 -10.55 8.49
N GLU A 312 -30.01 -11.24 8.24
CA GLU A 312 -31.01 -11.61 9.24
C GLU A 312 -30.42 -12.37 10.43
N HIS A 313 -29.31 -13.09 10.24
CA HIS A 313 -28.61 -13.80 11.33
C HIS A 313 -27.90 -12.82 12.27
N VAL A 314 -27.30 -11.76 11.73
CA VAL A 314 -26.68 -10.68 12.52
C VAL A 314 -27.75 -9.87 13.24
N GLU A 315 -28.82 -9.51 12.56
CA GLU A 315 -29.93 -8.78 13.18
C GLU A 315 -30.58 -9.56 14.32
N ARG A 316 -30.76 -10.87 14.15
CA ARG A 316 -31.31 -11.74 15.20
C ARG A 316 -30.44 -11.66 16.46
N LEU A 317 -29.13 -11.84 16.33
CA LEU A 317 -28.20 -11.77 17.47
C LEU A 317 -28.20 -10.38 18.12
N ARG A 318 -28.27 -9.32 17.31
CA ARG A 318 -28.38 -7.94 17.79
C ARG A 318 -29.67 -7.74 18.61
N ARG A 319 -30.81 -8.21 18.11
CA ARG A 319 -32.11 -8.15 18.82
C ARG A 319 -32.07 -8.93 20.13
N GLU A 320 -31.41 -10.08 20.14
CA GLU A 320 -31.20 -10.92 21.33
C GLU A 320 -30.12 -10.36 22.29
N ARG A 321 -29.40 -9.29 21.91
CA ARG A 321 -28.22 -8.77 22.61
C ARG A 321 -27.16 -9.84 22.91
N ARG A 322 -27.02 -10.80 21.99
CA ARG A 322 -26.06 -11.90 22.10
C ARG A 322 -24.86 -11.62 21.20
N GLY A 323 -23.66 -11.63 21.79
CA GLY A 323 -22.43 -11.54 21.02
C GLY A 323 -22.12 -12.88 20.36
N ALA A 324 -21.26 -12.84 19.33
CA ALA A 324 -20.90 -14.01 18.57
C ALA A 324 -19.48 -13.92 18.00
N ILE A 325 -18.91 -15.08 17.70
CA ILE A 325 -17.69 -15.17 16.91
C ILE A 325 -18.06 -15.19 15.42
N VAL A 326 -17.35 -14.38 14.65
CA VAL A 326 -17.45 -14.34 13.20
C VAL A 326 -16.15 -14.91 12.62
N ILE A 327 -16.24 -15.90 11.74
CA ILE A 327 -15.06 -16.51 11.11
C ILE A 327 -15.11 -16.27 9.61
N GLY A 328 -14.11 -15.58 9.08
CA GLY A 328 -13.94 -15.34 7.65
C GLY A 328 -12.65 -15.95 7.09
N ALA A 329 -12.37 -15.66 5.83
CA ALA A 329 -11.13 -16.00 5.13
C ALA A 329 -10.72 -14.84 4.23
N HIS A 330 -9.44 -14.77 3.80
CA HIS A 330 -8.87 -13.68 2.97
C HIS A 330 -9.49 -13.66 1.58
N PHE A 331 -10.76 -13.30 1.54
CA PHE A 331 -11.68 -13.45 0.44
C PHE A 331 -12.45 -12.14 0.30
N GLY A 332 -12.22 -11.43 -0.82
CA GLY A 332 -12.77 -10.10 -1.09
C GLY A 332 -12.33 -9.02 -0.09
N SER A 333 -13.25 -8.12 0.29
CA SER A 333 -12.96 -6.98 1.18
C SER A 333 -13.69 -7.08 2.51
N TYR A 334 -12.92 -7.09 3.60
CA TYR A 334 -13.43 -7.02 4.96
C TYR A 334 -13.85 -5.61 5.35
N GLU A 335 -13.31 -4.60 4.67
CA GLU A 335 -13.66 -3.21 4.91
C GLU A 335 -15.06 -2.90 4.39
N ALA A 336 -15.54 -3.62 3.37
CA ALA A 336 -16.94 -3.55 2.94
C ALA A 336 -17.87 -4.12 4.01
N LEU A 337 -17.50 -5.26 4.62
CA LEU A 337 -18.21 -5.82 5.78
C LEU A 337 -18.26 -4.83 6.94
N ARG A 338 -17.11 -4.19 7.24
CA ARG A 338 -17.01 -3.23 8.33
C ARG A 338 -17.88 -2.00 8.10
N ALA A 339 -17.85 -1.44 6.88
CA ALA A 339 -18.68 -0.31 6.50
C ALA A 339 -20.18 -0.64 6.59
N ALA A 340 -20.58 -1.86 6.23
CA ALA A 340 -21.95 -2.33 6.42
C ALA A 340 -22.32 -2.47 7.90
N ALA A 341 -21.45 -3.06 8.71
CA ALA A 341 -21.67 -3.18 10.16
C ALA A 341 -21.79 -1.81 10.85
N GLU A 342 -20.97 -0.83 10.45
CA GLU A 342 -21.03 0.54 10.97
C GLU A 342 -22.33 1.24 10.58
N HIS A 343 -22.75 1.13 9.31
CA HIS A 343 -24.04 1.66 8.85
C HIS A 343 -25.22 1.09 9.65
N ASP A 344 -25.13 -0.18 10.05
CA ASP A 344 -26.19 -0.86 10.78
C ASP A 344 -26.03 -0.73 12.30
N ASP A 345 -25.04 0.02 12.80
CA ASP A 345 -24.73 0.14 14.23
C ASP A 345 -24.57 -1.24 14.91
N VAL A 346 -23.86 -2.13 14.22
CA VAL A 346 -23.44 -3.44 14.71
C VAL A 346 -22.01 -3.32 15.22
N PRO A 347 -21.75 -3.51 16.54
CA PRO A 347 -20.41 -3.44 17.07
C PRO A 347 -19.58 -4.64 16.62
N LEU A 348 -18.70 -4.42 15.63
CA LEU A 348 -17.79 -5.40 15.08
C LEU A 348 -16.34 -5.09 15.48
N SER A 349 -15.72 -6.03 16.20
CA SER A 349 -14.30 -6.00 16.55
C SER A 349 -13.53 -7.03 15.71
N ILE A 350 -12.31 -6.70 15.28
CA ILE A 350 -11.50 -7.58 14.43
C ILE A 350 -10.25 -8.02 15.20
N VAL A 351 -10.02 -9.32 15.28
CA VAL A 351 -8.78 -9.89 15.82
C VAL A 351 -7.79 -10.04 14.67
N ALA A 352 -6.64 -9.37 14.79
CA ALA A 352 -5.65 -9.35 13.72
C ALA A 352 -4.21 -9.37 14.26
N TRP A 353 -3.30 -9.89 13.44
CA TRP A 353 -1.88 -9.96 13.74
C TRP A 353 -1.13 -8.76 13.12
N PHE A 354 -0.39 -8.01 13.96
CA PHE A 354 0.22 -6.72 13.55
C PHE A 354 1.74 -6.71 13.42
N GLU A 355 2.45 -7.74 13.87
CA GLU A 355 3.92 -7.70 13.96
C GLU A 355 4.64 -7.64 12.59
N ASN A 356 3.92 -7.75 11.46
CA ASN A 356 4.50 -7.69 10.12
C ASN A 356 3.72 -6.79 9.12
N THR A 357 2.76 -5.99 9.56
CA THR A 357 1.82 -5.21 8.71
C THR A 357 1.93 -3.69 8.91
N GLY A 358 3.14 -3.19 9.17
CA GLY A 358 3.37 -1.78 9.54
C GLY A 358 2.82 -0.74 8.56
N ILE A 359 2.74 -1.07 7.26
CA ILE A 359 2.21 -0.15 6.23
C ILE A 359 0.68 -0.18 6.22
N SER A 360 0.06 -1.36 6.19
CA SER A 360 -1.41 -1.47 6.27
C SER A 360 -1.96 -0.87 7.56
N TYR A 361 -1.30 -1.11 8.71
CA TYR A 361 -1.71 -0.55 10.00
C TYR A 361 -1.62 0.98 10.04
N ALA A 362 -0.53 1.57 9.53
CA ALA A 362 -0.39 3.03 9.47
C ALA A 362 -1.50 3.71 8.64
N VAL A 363 -1.98 3.04 7.59
CA VAL A 363 -3.15 3.53 6.82
C VAL A 363 -4.40 3.51 7.69
N TYR A 364 -4.68 2.41 8.40
CA TYR A 364 -5.82 2.30 9.32
C TYR A 364 -5.79 3.39 10.40
N GLU A 365 -4.67 3.53 11.09
CA GLU A 365 -4.50 4.53 12.16
C GLU A 365 -4.69 5.97 11.64
N SER A 366 -4.22 6.26 10.43
CA SER A 366 -4.33 7.60 9.84
C SER A 366 -5.71 7.96 9.28
N LEU A 367 -6.49 6.97 8.84
CA LEU A 367 -7.77 7.19 8.15
C LEU A 367 -8.98 7.00 9.06
N ALA A 368 -8.90 6.07 10.00
CA ALA A 368 -10.02 5.70 10.86
C ALA A 368 -9.52 5.29 12.26
N PRO A 369 -9.01 6.25 13.06
CA PRO A 369 -8.46 5.98 14.39
C PRO A 369 -9.49 5.33 15.34
N GLU A 370 -10.77 5.68 15.19
CA GLU A 370 -11.88 5.07 15.95
C GLU A 370 -12.11 3.59 15.58
N LEU A 371 -11.90 3.24 14.32
CA LEU A 371 -11.97 1.86 13.84
C LEU A 371 -10.70 1.07 14.22
N ALA A 372 -9.54 1.72 14.31
CA ALA A 372 -8.32 1.13 14.86
C ALA A 372 -8.51 0.73 16.34
N ALA A 373 -9.28 1.48 17.12
CA ALA A 373 -9.57 1.14 18.52
C ALA A 373 -10.42 -0.14 18.72
N ARG A 374 -11.10 -0.62 17.67
CA ARG A 374 -11.87 -1.89 17.68
C ARG A 374 -11.08 -3.08 17.12
N VAL A 375 -9.78 -2.92 16.97
CA VAL A 375 -8.87 -3.98 16.58
C VAL A 375 -8.24 -4.59 17.82
N ILE A 376 -8.39 -5.90 17.99
CA ILE A 376 -7.78 -6.64 19.09
C ILE A 376 -6.47 -7.24 18.58
N PRO A 377 -5.30 -6.76 19.04
CA PRO A 377 -4.01 -7.26 18.58
C PRO A 377 -3.79 -8.69 19.08
N LEU A 378 -3.58 -9.62 18.16
CA LEU A 378 -3.15 -10.97 18.47
C LEU A 378 -1.64 -10.96 18.75
N ARG A 379 -1.24 -11.27 19.99
CA ARG A 379 0.16 -11.38 20.40
C ARG A 379 0.44 -12.81 20.89
N PRO A 380 1.48 -13.50 20.40
CA PRO A 380 1.84 -14.84 20.86
C PRO A 380 2.06 -14.90 22.36
N GLY A 381 1.54 -15.95 22.99
CA GLY A 381 1.81 -16.24 24.40
C GLY A 381 1.14 -15.30 25.42
N GLN A 382 0.41 -14.28 24.99
CA GLN A 382 -0.34 -13.41 25.90
C GLN A 382 -1.81 -13.82 25.97
N VAL A 383 -2.38 -13.94 27.17
CA VAL A 383 -3.80 -14.32 27.38
C VAL A 383 -4.75 -13.12 27.25
N ASP A 384 -4.22 -11.89 27.28
CA ASP A 384 -5.00 -10.65 27.30
C ASP A 384 -6.00 -10.52 26.15
N HIS A 385 -5.63 -10.99 24.94
CA HIS A 385 -6.52 -10.96 23.79
C HIS A 385 -7.75 -11.87 23.98
N LEU A 386 -7.62 -13.01 24.68
CA LEU A 386 -8.73 -13.91 24.96
C LEU A 386 -9.72 -13.32 25.97
N LEU A 387 -9.19 -12.62 26.98
CA LEU A 387 -10.01 -11.92 27.98
C LEU A 387 -10.79 -10.77 27.32
N GLU A 388 -10.15 -10.01 26.44
CA GLU A 388 -10.81 -8.94 25.69
C GLU A 388 -11.88 -9.49 24.75
N VAL A 389 -11.59 -10.56 23.99
CA VAL A 389 -12.58 -11.23 23.13
C VAL A 389 -13.79 -11.69 23.97
N ARG A 390 -13.55 -12.34 25.11
CA ARG A 390 -14.62 -12.76 26.03
C ARG A 390 -15.49 -11.58 26.46
N ARG A 391 -14.86 -10.49 26.91
CA ARG A 391 -15.55 -9.28 27.37
C ARG A 391 -16.45 -8.69 26.28
N ARG A 392 -15.94 -8.60 25.05
CA ARG A 392 -16.66 -8.08 23.88
C ARG A 392 -17.87 -8.94 23.53
N VAL A 393 -17.69 -10.26 23.46
CA VAL A 393 -18.80 -11.20 23.18
C VAL A 393 -19.85 -11.14 24.28
N GLN A 394 -19.44 -11.06 25.56
CA GLN A 394 -20.38 -10.92 26.68
C GLN A 394 -21.17 -9.60 26.65
N ASN A 395 -20.60 -8.55 26.06
CA ASN A 395 -21.27 -7.26 25.86
C ASN A 395 -22.21 -7.23 24.65
N GLY A 396 -22.44 -8.35 23.97
CA GLY A 396 -23.29 -8.40 22.78
C GLY A 396 -22.56 -8.06 21.48
N GLU A 397 -21.23 -7.94 21.48
CA GLU A 397 -20.46 -7.55 20.30
C GLU A 397 -20.10 -8.76 19.41
N LEU A 398 -19.94 -8.49 18.11
CA LEU A 398 -19.38 -9.45 17.16
C LEU A 398 -17.86 -9.35 17.14
N VAL A 399 -17.18 -10.49 17.21
CA VAL A 399 -15.72 -10.55 17.16
C VAL A 399 -15.26 -11.43 15.99
N ALA A 400 -14.60 -10.81 15.02
CA ALA A 400 -14.17 -11.44 13.78
C ALA A 400 -12.75 -11.99 13.83
N PHE A 401 -12.60 -13.21 13.32
CA PHE A 401 -11.33 -13.92 13.14
C PHE A 401 -11.17 -14.33 11.67
N LEU A 402 -9.92 -14.45 11.22
CA LEU A 402 -9.59 -15.02 9.92
C LEU A 402 -9.12 -16.46 10.11
N GLY A 403 -9.86 -17.40 9.54
CA GLY A 403 -9.71 -18.84 9.73
C GLY A 403 -8.82 -19.53 8.70
N ASP A 404 -8.22 -18.81 7.74
CA ASP A 404 -7.48 -19.41 6.63
C ASP A 404 -5.95 -19.27 6.73
N ARG A 405 -5.39 -18.49 7.66
CA ARG A 405 -3.92 -18.31 7.78
C ARG A 405 -3.38 -18.85 9.10
N VAL A 406 -2.34 -19.70 9.01
CA VAL A 406 -1.68 -20.31 10.17
C VAL A 406 -0.71 -19.33 10.84
N VAL A 407 -0.91 -19.02 12.12
CA VAL A 407 0.02 -18.19 12.91
C VAL A 407 1.13 -19.04 13.56
N PRO A 408 2.34 -18.51 13.83
CA PRO A 408 3.43 -19.28 14.40
C PRO A 408 3.10 -19.68 15.83
N GLY A 409 3.39 -20.93 16.20
CA GLY A 409 3.03 -21.48 17.51
C GLY A 409 1.52 -21.67 17.72
N GLY A 410 0.69 -21.35 16.72
CA GLY A 410 -0.73 -21.65 16.73
C GLY A 410 -0.99 -23.12 16.47
N GLU A 411 -1.97 -23.69 17.17
CA GLU A 411 -2.44 -25.05 16.90
C GLU A 411 -3.12 -25.12 15.52
N THR A 412 -2.82 -26.18 14.77
CA THR A 412 -3.36 -26.42 13.42
C THR A 412 -3.90 -27.84 13.30
N VAL A 413 -4.85 -28.03 12.39
CA VAL A 413 -5.29 -29.35 11.93
C VAL A 413 -5.17 -29.42 10.41
N GLU A 414 -4.87 -30.62 9.92
CA GLU A 414 -4.87 -30.91 8.49
C GLU A 414 -6.27 -31.35 8.07
N VAL A 415 -6.80 -30.70 7.03
CA VAL A 415 -8.14 -30.92 6.45
C VAL A 415 -8.05 -30.92 4.93
N ASP A 416 -9.01 -31.54 4.26
CA ASP A 416 -9.10 -31.54 2.81
C ASP A 416 -9.60 -30.18 2.31
N PHE A 417 -8.85 -29.56 1.39
CA PHE A 417 -9.21 -28.29 0.78
C PHE A 417 -8.74 -28.22 -0.68
N LEU A 418 -9.69 -28.04 -1.61
CA LEU A 418 -9.45 -28.04 -3.06
C LEU A 418 -8.74 -29.31 -3.55
N GLY A 419 -9.12 -30.47 -2.99
CA GLY A 419 -8.61 -31.78 -3.39
C GLY A 419 -7.21 -32.11 -2.89
N SER A 420 -6.68 -31.39 -1.90
CA SER A 420 -5.42 -31.75 -1.24
C SER A 420 -5.47 -31.42 0.25
N PRO A 421 -4.72 -32.15 1.09
CA PRO A 421 -4.57 -31.82 2.50
C PRO A 421 -3.94 -30.43 2.66
N ALA A 422 -4.50 -29.61 3.54
CA ALA A 422 -3.99 -28.28 3.88
C ALA A 422 -4.12 -28.02 5.38
N ARG A 423 -3.18 -27.24 5.94
CA ARG A 423 -3.15 -26.90 7.36
C ARG A 423 -3.99 -25.66 7.62
N PHE A 424 -4.99 -25.79 8.48
CA PHE A 424 -5.84 -24.68 8.93
C PHE A 424 -5.66 -24.41 10.43
N PRO A 425 -5.73 -23.15 10.87
CA PRO A 425 -5.66 -22.79 12.29
C PRO A 425 -6.92 -23.24 13.05
N THR A 426 -6.74 -23.71 14.29
CA THR A 426 -7.86 -24.07 15.17
C THR A 426 -8.28 -22.94 16.10
N GLY A 427 -7.49 -21.87 16.20
CA GLY A 427 -7.60 -20.84 17.24
C GLY A 427 -9.00 -20.25 17.37
N ALA A 428 -9.60 -19.77 16.26
CA ALA A 428 -10.93 -19.16 16.28
C ALA A 428 -12.02 -20.13 16.78
N PHE A 429 -11.95 -21.40 16.37
CA PHE A 429 -12.90 -22.44 16.77
C PHE A 429 -12.74 -22.82 18.25
N SER A 430 -11.50 -22.91 18.73
CA SER A 430 -11.19 -23.16 20.13
C SER A 430 -11.68 -22.03 21.03
N VAL A 431 -11.53 -20.77 20.60
CA VAL A 431 -12.06 -19.60 21.32
C VAL A 431 -13.59 -19.63 21.35
N ALA A 432 -14.24 -19.85 20.21
CA ALA A 432 -15.69 -19.96 20.15
C ALA A 432 -16.25 -21.08 21.05
N ALA A 433 -15.59 -22.25 21.06
CA ALA A 433 -15.96 -23.37 21.91
C ALA A 433 -15.80 -23.05 23.40
N ALA A 434 -14.71 -22.39 23.79
CA ALA A 434 -14.46 -21.97 25.17
C ALA A 434 -15.48 -20.94 25.66
N LEU A 435 -15.95 -20.04 24.78
CA LEU A 435 -16.97 -19.04 25.10
C LEU A 435 -18.39 -19.60 25.06
N GLY A 436 -18.62 -20.71 24.35
CA GLY A 436 -19.94 -21.31 24.19
C GLY A 436 -20.95 -20.38 23.49
N CYS A 437 -20.46 -19.53 22.59
CA CYS A 437 -21.26 -18.52 21.89
C CYS A 437 -21.58 -18.94 20.44
N PRO A 438 -22.57 -18.28 19.80
CA PRO A 438 -22.86 -18.49 18.38
C PRO A 438 -21.67 -18.18 17.49
N VAL A 439 -21.60 -18.89 16.37
CA VAL A 439 -20.59 -18.73 15.33
C VAL A 439 -21.26 -18.48 13.99
N LEU A 440 -20.83 -17.42 13.32
CA LEU A 440 -21.22 -17.07 11.95
C LEU A 440 -20.01 -17.19 11.03
N LEU A 441 -20.22 -17.63 9.79
CA LEU A 441 -19.23 -17.50 8.72
C LEU A 441 -19.52 -16.26 7.89
N ILE A 442 -18.47 -15.53 7.52
CA ILE A 442 -18.59 -14.42 6.57
C ILE A 442 -17.62 -14.56 5.42
N PHE A 443 -18.16 -14.49 4.20
CA PHE A 443 -17.40 -14.48 2.95
C PHE A 443 -17.79 -13.27 2.12
N ASN A 444 -16.82 -12.43 1.79
CA ASN A 444 -17.05 -11.20 1.05
C ASN A 444 -16.60 -11.41 -0.40
N VAL A 445 -17.47 -11.17 -1.37
CA VAL A 445 -17.13 -11.29 -2.79
C VAL A 445 -17.07 -9.90 -3.38
N TYR A 446 -15.96 -9.57 -4.05
CA TYR A 446 -15.92 -8.42 -4.94
C TYR A 446 -16.36 -8.84 -6.35
N ARG A 447 -17.31 -8.09 -6.89
CA ARG A 447 -17.80 -8.20 -8.27
C ARG A 447 -17.55 -6.88 -8.98
N GLU A 448 -16.97 -6.95 -10.18
CA GLU A 448 -16.81 -5.76 -11.00
C GLU A 448 -18.18 -5.17 -11.37
N PRO A 449 -18.30 -3.85 -11.49
CA PRO A 449 -17.23 -2.84 -11.34
C PRO A 449 -17.08 -2.27 -9.92
N ASN A 450 -18.09 -2.37 -9.05
CA ASN A 450 -18.10 -1.72 -7.73
C ASN A 450 -19.03 -2.41 -6.72
N ARG A 451 -19.34 -3.69 -6.95
CA ARG A 451 -20.27 -4.44 -6.13
C ARG A 451 -19.52 -5.31 -5.13
N TYR A 452 -20.00 -5.29 -3.89
CA TYR A 452 -19.56 -6.18 -2.82
C TYR A 452 -20.75 -7.00 -2.34
N GLU A 453 -20.65 -8.32 -2.41
CA GLU A 453 -21.64 -9.26 -1.90
C GLU A 453 -21.12 -9.80 -0.57
N LEU A 454 -21.80 -9.47 0.52
CA LEU A 454 -21.46 -9.90 1.88
C LEU A 454 -22.34 -11.10 2.24
N HIS A 455 -21.75 -12.29 2.25
CA HIS A 455 -22.46 -13.52 2.63
C HIS A 455 -22.23 -13.81 4.11
N CYS A 456 -23.30 -13.86 4.88
CA CYS A 456 -23.31 -14.27 6.28
C CYS A 456 -24.07 -15.59 6.41
N GLU A 457 -23.43 -16.61 6.99
CA GLU A 457 -24.01 -17.94 7.15
C GLU A 457 -23.95 -18.38 8.61
N PRO A 458 -24.99 -19.04 9.15
CA PRO A 458 -24.94 -19.62 10.48
C PRO A 458 -24.04 -20.86 10.46
N PHE A 459 -23.12 -20.97 11.42
CA PHE A 459 -22.18 -22.08 11.48
C PHE A 459 -22.49 -23.06 12.62
N ALA A 460 -22.70 -22.51 13.83
CA ALA A 460 -23.05 -23.25 15.03
C ALA A 460 -23.65 -22.29 16.06
N GLU A 461 -24.70 -22.70 16.79
CA GLU A 461 -25.16 -21.96 17.98
C GLU A 461 -24.19 -22.11 19.15
N ARG A 462 -23.49 -23.24 19.21
CA ARG A 462 -22.41 -23.54 20.16
C ARG A 462 -21.48 -24.57 19.54
N ILE A 463 -20.17 -24.36 19.66
CA ILE A 463 -19.17 -25.38 19.36
C ILE A 463 -18.86 -26.15 20.64
N GLU A 464 -19.00 -27.47 20.59
CA GLU A 464 -18.65 -28.35 21.69
C GLU A 464 -17.39 -29.12 21.33
N LEU A 465 -16.36 -29.01 22.18
CA LEU A 465 -15.11 -29.76 22.04
C LEU A 465 -14.98 -30.70 23.25
N PRO A 466 -15.34 -31.98 23.10
CA PRO A 466 -15.24 -32.95 24.18
C PRO A 466 -13.80 -33.15 24.63
N ARG A 467 -13.60 -33.47 25.92
CA ARG A 467 -12.24 -33.74 26.48
C ARG A 467 -11.57 -34.96 25.84
N ARG A 468 -12.35 -35.99 25.46
CA ARG A 468 -11.87 -37.16 24.70
C ARG A 468 -12.15 -36.93 23.22
N GLY A 469 -11.15 -37.18 22.36
CA GLY A 469 -11.29 -36.98 20.91
C GLY A 469 -11.31 -35.51 20.47
N ALA A 470 -10.70 -34.62 21.26
CA ALA A 470 -10.70 -33.19 21.00
C ALA A 470 -10.06 -32.84 19.64
N ILE A 471 -9.03 -33.57 19.22
CA ILE A 471 -8.33 -33.36 17.95
C ILE A 471 -9.25 -33.73 16.77
N GLU A 472 -9.93 -34.86 16.84
CA GLU A 472 -10.87 -35.31 15.80
C GLU A 472 -12.05 -34.35 15.66
N HIS A 473 -12.61 -33.87 16.78
CA HIS A 473 -13.68 -32.87 16.76
C HIS A 473 -13.21 -31.53 16.20
N LYS A 474 -11.99 -31.08 16.57
CA LYS A 474 -11.36 -29.89 15.97
C LYS A 474 -11.16 -30.06 14.46
N ARG A 475 -10.66 -31.21 14.01
CA ARG A 475 -10.52 -31.51 12.58
C ARG A 475 -11.88 -31.46 11.88
N ALA A 476 -12.92 -32.08 12.45
CA ALA A 476 -14.26 -32.11 11.86
C ALA A 476 -14.89 -30.71 11.74
N ILE A 477 -14.75 -29.87 12.77
CA ILE A 477 -15.30 -28.49 12.72
C ILE A 477 -14.53 -27.62 11.72
N VAL A 478 -13.20 -27.75 11.66
CA VAL A 478 -12.38 -27.03 10.69
C VAL A 478 -12.62 -27.53 9.27
N GLN A 479 -12.85 -28.83 9.08
CA GLN A 479 -13.23 -29.41 7.78
C GLN A 479 -14.55 -28.81 7.28
N ARG A 480 -15.56 -28.66 8.16
CA ARG A 480 -16.83 -27.98 7.80
C ARG A 480 -16.58 -26.55 7.32
N PHE A 481 -15.71 -25.80 8.00
CA PHE A 481 -15.32 -24.46 7.55
C PHE A 481 -14.60 -24.49 6.20
N ALA A 482 -13.62 -25.38 6.02
CA ALA A 482 -12.88 -25.54 4.78
C ALA A 482 -13.80 -25.89 3.60
N THR A 483 -14.81 -26.76 3.80
CA THR A 483 -15.82 -27.08 2.78
C THR A 483 -16.65 -25.84 2.39
N ARG A 484 -17.05 -25.00 3.35
CA ARG A 484 -17.78 -23.75 3.05
C ARG A 484 -16.90 -22.74 2.33
N LEU A 485 -15.66 -22.56 2.78
CA LEU A 485 -14.67 -21.73 2.10
C LEU A 485 -14.44 -22.23 0.67
N GLU A 486 -14.30 -23.53 0.46
CA GLU A 486 -14.11 -24.14 -0.86
C GLU A 486 -15.27 -23.83 -1.81
N SER A 487 -16.52 -23.89 -1.33
CA SER A 487 -17.69 -23.52 -2.13
C SER A 487 -17.61 -22.06 -2.62
N HIS A 488 -17.21 -21.13 -1.75
CA HIS A 488 -17.07 -19.71 -2.11
C HIS A 488 -15.85 -19.46 -3.01
N VAL A 489 -14.73 -20.12 -2.73
CA VAL A 489 -13.53 -20.05 -3.56
C VAL A 489 -13.82 -20.58 -4.96
N ARG A 490 -14.60 -21.64 -5.13
CA ARG A 490 -15.01 -22.14 -6.44
C ARG A 490 -15.97 -21.19 -7.17
N SER A 491 -16.85 -20.48 -6.46
CA SER A 491 -17.82 -19.55 -7.08
C SER A 491 -17.21 -18.20 -7.50
N ALA A 492 -16.14 -17.76 -6.83
CA ALA A 492 -15.41 -16.56 -7.20
C ALA A 492 -13.89 -16.70 -6.93
N PRO A 493 -13.16 -17.51 -7.71
CA PRO A 493 -11.77 -17.87 -7.40
C PRO A 493 -10.82 -16.67 -7.37
N GLU A 494 -11.09 -15.66 -8.19
CA GLU A 494 -10.28 -14.43 -8.29
C GLU A 494 -10.43 -13.49 -7.08
N ASN A 495 -11.17 -13.89 -6.04
CA ASN A 495 -11.36 -13.15 -4.78
C ASN A 495 -10.55 -13.71 -3.61
N TRP A 496 -9.92 -14.88 -3.73
CA TRP A 496 -9.18 -15.50 -2.62
C TRP A 496 -7.70 -15.11 -2.62
N PHE A 497 -7.35 -14.16 -1.76
CA PHE A 497 -6.08 -13.43 -1.82
C PHE A 497 -4.97 -14.08 -0.99
N ASN A 498 -4.63 -15.32 -1.30
CA ASN A 498 -3.45 -16.00 -0.76
C ASN A 498 -2.36 -16.14 -1.84
N PHE A 499 -1.33 -15.28 -1.74
CA PHE A 499 -0.19 -15.21 -2.67
C PHE A 499 1.09 -15.81 -2.06
N TYR A 500 0.93 -16.81 -1.20
CA TYR A 500 1.99 -17.66 -0.64
C TYR A 500 1.62 -19.14 -0.87
N ASP A 501 2.55 -20.06 -0.62
CA ASP A 501 2.26 -21.48 -0.77
C ASP A 501 1.36 -21.96 0.38
N PHE A 502 0.08 -22.13 0.09
CA PHE A 502 -0.94 -22.46 1.09
C PHE A 502 -0.94 -23.95 1.49
N TRP A 503 -0.42 -24.81 0.61
CA TRP A 503 -0.44 -26.27 0.81
C TRP A 503 0.92 -26.84 1.26
N SER A 504 1.93 -25.98 1.49
CA SER A 504 3.27 -26.38 1.94
C SER A 504 3.43 -26.40 3.46
#